data_AF-A0A3M0GXQ3-F1
#
_entry.id   AF-A0A3M0GXQ3-F1
#
_cell.length_a   1.000
_cell.length_b   1.000
_cell.length_c   1.000
_cell.angle_alpha   90.00
_cell.angle_beta   90.00
_cell.angle_gamma   90.00
#
_symmetry.space_group_name_H-M   'P 1'
#
loop_
_entity.id
_entity.type
_entity.pdbx_description
1 polymer ?
#
loop_
_entity_poly.entity_id
_entity_poly.type
_entity_poly.pdbx_seq_one_letter_code
_entity_poly.pdbx_strand_id
1 'polypeptide(L)'
;MGWSRTWLGAAPVPITLNLAYPFNGRWLTQNSPANRVPSHGTTLYASTFAIDFVPVDDSGRTAPLTLASLVYPEPAARFPGFGRSVLAPVDGIIVALHDSEPDHAAFRGLPSIRYALTQARRAAAGWLALAGNHVMIRTHNGSVVALCHLQHHSVRVRTGQRVDAGQLLAGCGNTGNSTEPHLHLQAISGVDVMSASALSITFPGGLPRNGTIIDAQ
;
A
#
# COMPACT_ATOMS: atom_id res chain seq x y z
N MET A 1 42.74 38.02 9.61
CA MET A 1 41.30 38.25 9.82
C MET A 1 40.54 37.30 8.90
N GLY A 2 39.96 36.25 9.49
CA GLY A 2 39.41 35.10 8.78
C GLY A 2 38.04 35.37 8.17
N TRP A 3 37.84 34.86 6.96
CA TRP A 3 36.55 34.87 6.28
C TRP A 3 35.77 33.61 6.69
N SER A 4 34.63 33.79 7.34
CA SER A 4 33.73 32.70 7.70
C SER A 4 33.06 32.15 6.44
N ARG A 5 33.45 30.94 6.02
CA ARG A 5 32.62 30.12 5.13
C ARG A 5 31.45 29.59 5.95
N THR A 6 30.28 30.17 5.73
CA THR A 6 28.99 29.59 6.15
C THR A 6 28.80 28.28 5.41
N TRP A 7 28.81 27.18 6.14
CA TRP A 7 28.36 25.89 5.64
C TRP A 7 26.84 25.96 5.46
N LEU A 8 26.39 26.19 4.23
CA LEU A 8 25.03 25.84 3.84
C LEU A 8 24.91 24.33 4.05
N GLY A 9 24.18 23.93 5.09
CA GLY A 9 23.85 22.53 5.32
C GLY A 9 23.21 21.99 4.05
N ALA A 10 23.82 20.96 3.46
CA ALA A 10 23.19 20.21 2.40
C ALA A 10 21.81 19.79 2.90
N ALA A 11 20.75 20.08 2.14
CA ALA A 11 19.44 19.52 2.41
C ALA A 11 19.61 18.00 2.57
N PRO A 12 19.06 17.37 3.63
CA PRO A 12 19.19 15.94 3.80
C PRO A 12 18.70 15.27 2.51
N VAL A 13 19.58 14.44 1.91
CA VAL A 13 19.23 13.69 0.71
C VAL A 13 17.94 12.92 1.03
N PRO A 14 16.88 13.05 0.23
CA PRO A 14 15.63 12.36 0.51
C PRO A 14 15.90 10.86 0.56
N ILE A 15 15.66 10.25 1.72
CA ILE A 15 15.85 8.83 1.94
C ILE A 15 14.89 8.10 1.01
N THR A 16 15.46 7.34 0.06
CA THR A 16 14.71 6.43 -0.80
C THR A 16 14.89 5.02 -0.26
N LEU A 17 13.78 4.35 0.05
CA LEU A 17 13.80 2.97 0.52
C LEU A 17 13.82 2.02 -0.68
N ASN A 18 14.82 1.15 -0.74
CA ASN A 18 14.86 0.03 -1.67
C ASN A 18 14.07 -1.13 -1.05
N LEU A 19 12.96 -1.51 -1.70
CA LEU A 19 12.03 -2.52 -1.23
C LEU A 19 12.00 -3.71 -2.20
N ALA A 20 11.87 -4.93 -1.68
CA ALA A 20 11.46 -6.07 -2.48
C ALA A 20 9.98 -5.95 -2.86
N TYR A 21 9.56 -6.63 -3.93
CA TYR A 21 8.13 -6.75 -4.22
C TYR A 21 7.45 -7.58 -3.11
N PRO A 22 6.39 -7.06 -2.46
CA PRO A 22 5.75 -7.70 -1.31
C PRO A 22 4.77 -8.82 -1.70
N PHE A 23 5.03 -9.54 -2.78
CA PHE A 23 4.14 -10.55 -3.33
C PHE A 23 4.85 -11.45 -4.33
N ASN A 24 4.23 -12.59 -4.62
CA ASN A 24 4.58 -13.47 -5.73
C ASN A 24 3.49 -13.43 -6.80
N GLY A 25 3.85 -13.85 -8.00
CA GLY A 25 3.00 -13.89 -9.19
C GLY A 25 2.76 -12.50 -9.78
N ARG A 26 1.68 -12.40 -10.56
CA ARG A 26 1.40 -11.24 -11.42
C ARG A 26 0.52 -10.19 -10.77
N TRP A 27 1.02 -8.96 -10.70
CA TRP A 27 0.34 -7.80 -10.10
C TRP A 27 0.48 -6.57 -10.99
N LEU A 28 -0.65 -5.96 -11.30
CA LEU A 28 -0.75 -4.69 -12.03
C LEU A 28 -0.41 -3.52 -11.11
N THR A 29 0.49 -2.65 -11.56
CA THR A 29 0.82 -1.41 -10.85
C THR A 29 -0.25 -0.35 -11.12
N GLN A 30 -0.76 0.28 -10.06
CA GLN A 30 -1.66 1.43 -10.09
C GLN A 30 -1.17 2.51 -9.11
N ASN A 31 -1.68 3.74 -9.27
CA ASN A 31 -1.36 4.88 -8.40
C ASN A 31 0.13 5.00 -8.03
N SER A 32 1.01 4.90 -9.03
CA SER A 32 2.46 4.95 -8.82
C SER A 32 3.01 6.38 -8.77
N PRO A 33 3.97 6.67 -7.87
CA PRO A 33 4.71 7.93 -7.87
C PRO A 33 5.54 8.17 -9.14
N ALA A 34 5.81 7.13 -9.94
CA ALA A 34 6.47 7.27 -11.23
C ALA A 34 5.61 8.03 -12.26
N ASN A 35 4.29 8.06 -12.05
CA ASN A 35 3.33 8.72 -12.93
C ASN A 35 2.90 10.09 -12.42
N ARG A 36 2.72 10.23 -11.10
CA ARG A 36 2.26 11.46 -10.46
C ARG A 36 2.72 11.51 -9.01
N VAL A 37 3.09 12.69 -8.52
CA VAL A 37 3.33 12.94 -7.09
C VAL A 37 2.47 14.14 -6.65
N PRO A 38 1.60 14.01 -5.62
CA PRO A 38 1.30 12.79 -4.87
C PRO A 38 0.56 11.75 -5.72
N SER A 39 0.93 10.49 -5.57
CA SER A 39 0.44 9.41 -6.44
C SER A 39 -1.06 9.18 -6.32
N HIS A 40 -1.61 9.38 -5.13
CA HIS A 40 -3.04 9.26 -4.81
C HIS A 40 -3.77 10.61 -4.82
N GLY A 41 -3.13 11.70 -5.28
CA GLY A 41 -3.72 13.03 -5.32
C GLY A 41 -3.84 13.73 -3.97
N THR A 42 -3.28 13.14 -2.91
CA THR A 42 -3.29 13.67 -1.54
C THR A 42 -1.98 13.35 -0.82
N THR A 43 -1.62 14.20 0.14
CA THR A 43 -0.48 14.01 1.05
C THR A 43 -0.91 13.59 2.45
N LEU A 44 -2.22 13.53 2.71
CA LEU A 44 -2.77 13.11 4.00
C LEU A 44 -2.25 11.72 4.35
N TYR A 45 -1.96 11.50 5.64
CA TYR A 45 -1.43 10.22 6.13
C TYR A 45 -0.13 9.78 5.44
N ALA A 46 0.69 10.75 5.03
CA ALA A 46 1.98 10.52 4.40
C ALA A 46 1.92 9.62 3.14
N SER A 47 0.83 9.69 2.38
CA SER A 47 0.60 8.88 1.18
C SER A 47 1.25 9.42 -0.11
N THR A 48 2.09 10.46 -0.02
CA THR A 48 2.64 11.17 -1.19
C THR A 48 3.32 10.25 -2.19
N PHE A 49 4.09 9.27 -1.69
CA PHE A 49 4.85 8.30 -2.49
C PHE A 49 4.29 6.88 -2.37
N ALA A 50 3.03 6.72 -1.95
CA ALA A 50 2.38 5.43 -1.88
C ALA A 50 2.22 4.81 -3.27
N ILE A 51 2.06 3.49 -3.34
CA ILE A 51 1.86 2.74 -4.59
C ILE A 51 0.86 1.61 -4.37
N ASP A 52 0.06 1.34 -5.39
CA ASP A 52 -0.90 0.23 -5.38
C ASP A 52 -0.47 -0.89 -6.32
N PHE A 53 -0.66 -2.11 -5.85
CA PHE A 53 -0.52 -3.32 -6.65
C PHE A 53 -1.83 -4.10 -6.64
N VAL A 54 -2.39 -4.35 -7.81
CA VAL A 54 -3.64 -5.08 -7.99
C VAL A 54 -3.35 -6.45 -8.58
N PRO A 55 -3.67 -7.56 -7.91
CA PRO A 55 -3.46 -8.89 -8.47
C PRO A 55 -4.21 -9.09 -9.78
N VAL A 56 -3.60 -9.81 -10.71
CA VAL A 56 -4.24 -10.16 -11.99
C VAL A 56 -4.21 -11.67 -12.24
N ASP A 57 -5.15 -12.13 -13.06
CA ASP A 57 -5.14 -13.48 -13.63
C ASP A 57 -4.08 -13.65 -14.74
N ASP A 58 -4.01 -14.84 -15.32
CA ASP A 58 -3.07 -15.17 -16.40
C ASP A 58 -3.31 -14.35 -17.68
N SER A 59 -4.50 -13.77 -17.84
CA SER A 59 -4.83 -12.84 -18.93
C SER A 59 -4.54 -11.38 -18.60
N GLY A 60 -4.00 -11.08 -17.41
CA GLY A 60 -3.69 -9.73 -16.95
C GLY A 60 -4.92 -8.93 -16.48
N ARG A 61 -6.03 -9.60 -16.16
CA ARG A 61 -7.27 -8.95 -15.72
C ARG A 61 -7.43 -9.02 -14.20
N THR A 62 -7.97 -7.94 -13.61
CA THR A 62 -8.23 -7.85 -12.16
C THR A 62 -9.52 -8.57 -11.75
N ALA A 63 -10.47 -8.73 -12.67
CA ALA A 63 -11.62 -9.65 -12.59
C ALA A 63 -12.41 -9.62 -13.92
N PRO A 64 -13.22 -10.64 -14.24
CA PRO A 64 -14.17 -10.58 -15.35
C PRO A 64 -15.14 -9.38 -15.19
N LEU A 65 -15.37 -8.62 -16.25
CA LEU A 65 -16.36 -7.53 -16.27
C LEU A 65 -17.66 -8.04 -16.89
N THR A 66 -18.76 -7.95 -16.14
CA THR A 66 -20.10 -8.31 -16.61
C THR A 66 -21.02 -7.09 -16.57
N LEU A 67 -22.19 -7.16 -17.21
CA LEU A 67 -23.21 -6.09 -17.07
C LEU A 67 -23.61 -5.87 -15.61
N ALA A 68 -23.65 -6.94 -14.80
CA ALA A 68 -23.93 -6.83 -13.37
C ALA A 68 -22.83 -6.06 -12.62
N SER A 69 -21.57 -6.24 -13.00
CA SER A 69 -20.41 -5.53 -12.43
C SER A 69 -20.47 -4.02 -12.65
N LEU A 70 -21.28 -3.52 -13.59
CA LEU A 70 -21.49 -2.09 -13.82
C LEU A 70 -22.48 -1.44 -12.85
N VAL A 71 -23.32 -2.24 -12.19
CA VAL A 71 -24.49 -1.78 -11.43
C VAL A 71 -24.45 -2.22 -9.97
N TYR A 72 -23.90 -3.40 -9.69
CA TYR A 72 -23.89 -4.02 -8.36
C TYR A 72 -22.47 -4.18 -7.81
N PRO A 73 -22.28 -3.96 -6.49
CA PRO A 73 -21.06 -4.40 -5.82
C PRO A 73 -20.88 -5.91 -5.91
N GLU A 74 -19.62 -6.35 -5.91
CA GLU A 74 -19.28 -7.77 -6.06
C GLU A 74 -18.54 -8.31 -4.84
N PRO A 75 -18.79 -9.57 -4.42
CA PRO A 75 -18.03 -10.16 -3.34
C PRO A 75 -16.52 -10.14 -3.65
N ALA A 76 -15.71 -9.70 -2.68
CA ALA A 76 -14.25 -9.62 -2.84
C ALA A 76 -13.62 -10.97 -3.23
N ALA A 77 -14.17 -12.08 -2.73
CA ALA A 77 -13.73 -13.44 -3.05
C ALA A 77 -13.87 -13.83 -4.54
N ARG A 78 -14.55 -13.03 -5.37
CA ARG A 78 -14.61 -13.26 -6.84
C ARG A 78 -13.37 -12.73 -7.57
N PHE A 79 -12.54 -11.94 -6.90
CA PHE A 79 -11.35 -11.36 -7.50
C PHE A 79 -10.17 -12.32 -7.29
N PRO A 80 -9.35 -12.58 -8.32
CA PRO A 80 -8.20 -13.48 -8.26
C PRO A 80 -7.16 -13.06 -7.23
N GLY A 81 -7.20 -11.80 -6.79
CA GLY A 81 -6.31 -11.25 -5.78
C GLY A 81 -6.68 -11.53 -4.34
N PHE A 82 -7.95 -11.79 -4.05
CA PHE A 82 -8.41 -11.92 -2.68
C PHE A 82 -7.78 -13.15 -2.00
N GLY A 83 -7.11 -12.93 -0.88
CA GLY A 83 -6.36 -13.95 -0.13
C GLY A 83 -4.97 -14.29 -0.67
N ARG A 84 -4.49 -13.65 -1.76
CA ARG A 84 -3.11 -13.86 -2.23
C ARG A 84 -2.10 -13.42 -1.18
N SER A 85 -0.98 -14.14 -1.09
CA SER A 85 0.07 -13.85 -0.11
C SER A 85 0.65 -12.44 -0.27
N VAL A 86 0.69 -11.72 0.85
CA VAL A 86 1.43 -10.47 1.02
C VAL A 86 2.66 -10.77 1.88
N LEU A 87 3.82 -10.40 1.35
CA LEU A 87 5.14 -10.70 1.92
C LEU A 87 5.79 -9.43 2.47
N ALA A 88 6.75 -9.59 3.38
CA ALA A 88 7.57 -8.48 3.87
C ALA A 88 8.44 -7.93 2.73
N PRO A 89 8.34 -6.64 2.38
CA PRO A 89 9.18 -6.04 1.35
C PRO A 89 10.59 -5.70 1.85
N VAL A 90 10.84 -5.81 3.15
CA VAL A 90 12.07 -5.37 3.80
C VAL A 90 12.25 -6.10 5.13
N ASP A 91 13.49 -6.32 5.54
CA ASP A 91 13.82 -6.77 6.89
C ASP A 91 13.43 -5.71 7.92
N GLY A 92 12.94 -6.15 9.07
CA GLY A 92 12.64 -5.23 10.15
C GLY A 92 11.89 -5.83 11.33
N ILE A 93 11.29 -4.94 12.11
CA ILE A 93 10.47 -5.29 13.28
C ILE A 93 9.04 -4.83 13.03
N ILE A 94 8.07 -5.70 13.27
CA ILE A 94 6.65 -5.31 13.26
C ILE A 94 6.40 -4.33 14.40
N VAL A 95 5.98 -3.11 14.08
CA VAL A 95 5.78 -2.03 15.06
C VAL A 95 4.32 -1.69 15.32
N ALA A 96 3.45 -1.98 14.37
CA ALA A 96 2.01 -1.85 14.50
C ALA A 96 1.32 -2.80 13.51
N LEU A 97 0.11 -3.24 13.86
CA LEU A 97 -0.77 -3.98 12.97
C LEU A 97 -2.22 -3.81 13.40
N HIS A 98 -3.15 -4.07 12.48
CA HIS A 98 -4.58 -4.23 12.75
C HIS A 98 -5.13 -5.33 11.83
N ASP A 99 -6.02 -6.18 12.35
CA ASP A 99 -6.47 -7.40 11.65
C ASP A 99 -7.95 -7.76 11.93
N SER A 100 -8.77 -6.79 12.33
CA SER A 100 -10.19 -7.01 12.67
C SER A 100 -11.18 -6.20 11.85
N GLU A 101 -10.74 -5.40 10.88
CA GLU A 101 -11.66 -4.76 9.94
C GLU A 101 -12.23 -5.82 9.00
N PRO A 102 -13.56 -5.83 8.77
CA PRO A 102 -14.17 -6.74 7.83
C PRO A 102 -13.88 -6.32 6.38
N ASP A 103 -13.57 -7.30 5.53
CA ASP A 103 -13.56 -7.07 4.08
C ASP A 103 -14.96 -6.68 3.60
N HIS A 104 -15.04 -5.69 2.73
CA HIS A 104 -16.30 -5.29 2.09
C HIS A 104 -16.35 -5.72 0.62
N ALA A 105 -17.51 -5.56 -0.02
CA ALA A 105 -17.67 -5.82 -1.45
C ALA A 105 -16.77 -4.91 -2.30
N ALA A 106 -16.33 -5.38 -3.46
CA ALA A 106 -15.69 -4.56 -4.46
C ALA A 106 -16.71 -3.68 -5.19
N PHE A 107 -16.32 -2.46 -5.53
CA PHE A 107 -17.12 -1.43 -6.15
C PHE A 107 -16.53 -1.08 -7.52
N ARG A 108 -17.10 -1.66 -8.58
CA ARG A 108 -16.79 -1.35 -9.98
C ARG A 108 -17.99 -0.66 -10.64
N GLY A 109 -17.78 0.03 -11.76
CA GLY A 109 -18.86 0.76 -12.46
C GLY A 109 -19.53 1.85 -11.63
N LEU A 110 -20.85 1.99 -11.71
CA LEU A 110 -21.61 2.99 -10.96
C LEU A 110 -21.40 2.93 -9.43
N PRO A 111 -21.32 1.74 -8.80
CA PRO A 111 -20.93 1.61 -7.39
C PRO A 111 -19.63 2.34 -7.02
N SER A 112 -18.61 2.38 -7.89
CA SER A 112 -17.33 3.04 -7.56
C SER A 112 -17.49 4.55 -7.42
N ILE A 113 -18.36 5.17 -8.22
CA ILE A 113 -18.69 6.60 -8.13
C ILE A 113 -19.34 6.90 -6.79
N ARG A 114 -20.34 6.10 -6.39
CA ARG A 114 -21.00 6.24 -5.08
C ARG A 114 -20.02 6.07 -3.93
N TYR A 115 -19.10 5.10 -4.05
CA TYR A 115 -18.04 4.87 -3.09
C TYR A 115 -17.08 6.07 -3.00
N ALA A 116 -16.71 6.68 -4.14
CA ALA A 116 -15.84 7.86 -4.16
C ALA A 116 -16.44 9.07 -3.41
N LEU A 117 -17.76 9.24 -3.39
CA LEU A 117 -18.43 10.31 -2.64
C LEU A 117 -18.26 10.20 -1.11
N THR A 118 -17.81 9.04 -0.61
CA THR A 118 -17.62 8.80 0.83
C THR A 118 -16.17 9.04 1.30
N GLN A 119 -15.26 9.41 0.39
CA GLN A 119 -13.82 9.55 0.65
C GLN A 119 -13.50 10.57 1.74
N ALA A 120 -14.09 11.77 1.69
CA ALA A 120 -13.83 12.82 2.68
C ALA A 120 -14.22 12.39 4.11
N ARG A 121 -15.32 11.62 4.25
CA ARG A 121 -15.77 11.11 5.55
C ARG A 121 -14.82 10.05 6.09
N ARG A 122 -14.32 9.13 5.24
CA ARG A 122 -13.31 8.15 5.65
C ARG A 122 -12.00 8.80 6.06
N ALA A 123 -11.55 9.82 5.31
CA ALA A 123 -10.35 10.57 5.67
C ALA A 123 -10.49 11.27 7.02
N ALA A 124 -11.68 11.79 7.35
CA ALA A 124 -11.96 12.38 8.66
C ALA A 124 -12.06 11.33 9.80
N ALA A 125 -12.43 10.09 9.47
CA ALA A 125 -12.53 8.99 10.44
C ALA A 125 -11.18 8.39 10.86
N GLY A 126 -10.07 8.83 10.25
CA GLY A 126 -8.72 8.47 10.69
C GLY A 126 -8.04 7.41 9.83
N TRP A 127 -6.79 7.11 10.21
CA TRP A 127 -5.92 6.15 9.53
C TRP A 127 -6.59 4.78 9.33
N LEU A 128 -7.23 4.23 10.37
CA LEU A 128 -7.82 2.90 10.29
C LEU A 128 -8.93 2.80 9.24
N ALA A 129 -9.76 3.83 9.10
CA ALA A 129 -10.82 3.87 8.09
C ALA A 129 -10.26 3.96 6.65
N LEU A 130 -9.02 4.44 6.49
CA LEU A 130 -8.32 4.47 5.21
C LEU A 130 -7.54 3.18 4.96
N ALA A 131 -6.66 2.80 5.86
CA ALA A 131 -5.75 1.67 5.70
C ALA A 131 -6.44 0.31 5.82
N GLY A 132 -7.53 0.20 6.59
CA GLY A 132 -8.11 -1.09 6.93
C GLY A 132 -7.16 -1.93 7.77
N ASN A 133 -7.19 -3.24 7.57
CA ASN A 133 -6.18 -4.13 8.15
C ASN A 133 -4.83 -3.85 7.53
N HIS A 134 -3.80 -3.78 8.36
CA HIS A 134 -2.47 -3.37 7.92
C HIS A 134 -1.38 -3.93 8.81
N VAL A 135 -0.16 -3.95 8.28
CA VAL A 135 1.08 -4.26 9.00
C VAL A 135 2.07 -3.14 8.74
N MET A 136 2.73 -2.68 9.80
CA MET A 136 3.82 -1.70 9.74
C MET A 136 5.15 -2.32 10.17
N ILE A 137 6.15 -2.23 9.31
CA ILE A 137 7.50 -2.75 9.53
C ILE A 137 8.45 -1.58 9.71
N ARG A 138 9.12 -1.51 10.86
CA ARG A 138 10.23 -0.56 11.07
C ARG A 138 11.53 -1.17 10.58
N THR A 139 12.18 -0.48 9.66
CA THR A 139 13.48 -0.83 9.08
C THR A 139 14.62 -0.48 10.02
N HIS A 140 15.83 -0.95 9.71
CA HIS A 140 17.04 -0.68 10.50
C HIS A 140 17.40 0.82 10.60
N ASN A 141 17.02 1.62 9.61
CA ASN A 141 17.25 3.08 9.59
C ASN A 141 16.12 3.89 10.25
N GLY A 142 15.15 3.22 10.88
CA GLY A 142 14.05 3.85 11.63
C GLY A 142 12.83 4.22 10.79
N SER A 143 12.90 4.17 9.47
CA SER A 143 11.74 4.32 8.58
C SER A 143 10.71 3.21 8.80
N VAL A 144 9.46 3.46 8.40
CA VAL A 144 8.36 2.51 8.55
C VAL A 144 7.73 2.25 7.19
N VAL A 145 7.52 0.99 6.85
CA VAL A 145 6.78 0.54 5.65
C VAL A 145 5.42 0.02 6.10
N ALA A 146 4.35 0.61 5.58
CA ALA A 146 2.97 0.18 5.82
C ALA A 146 2.44 -0.59 4.61
N LEU A 147 1.84 -1.75 4.88
CA LEU A 147 1.11 -2.60 3.92
C LEU A 147 -0.35 -2.64 4.37
N CYS A 148 -1.27 -2.17 3.52
CA CYS A 148 -2.66 -1.90 3.87
C CYS A 148 -3.66 -2.76 3.08
N HIS A 149 -4.94 -2.62 3.41
CA HIS A 149 -6.07 -3.33 2.80
C HIS A 149 -5.96 -4.86 2.94
N LEU A 150 -5.35 -5.34 4.02
CA LEU A 150 -5.14 -6.77 4.24
C LEU A 150 -6.47 -7.50 4.51
N GLN A 151 -6.50 -8.79 4.22
CA GLN A 151 -7.67 -9.64 4.40
C GLN A 151 -7.99 -9.79 5.89
N HIS A 152 -9.27 -9.77 6.23
CA HIS A 152 -9.77 -9.94 7.59
C HIS A 152 -9.27 -11.24 8.24
N HIS A 153 -8.67 -11.12 9.43
CA HIS A 153 -8.13 -12.23 10.20
C HIS A 153 -7.08 -13.06 9.47
N SER A 154 -6.25 -12.41 8.65
CA SER A 154 -5.23 -13.09 7.83
C SER A 154 -3.79 -12.82 8.29
N VAL A 155 -3.57 -11.86 9.20
CA VAL A 155 -2.22 -11.50 9.65
C VAL A 155 -1.57 -12.67 10.41
N ARG A 156 -0.35 -13.03 10.01
CA ARG A 156 0.43 -14.18 10.50
C ARG A 156 1.61 -13.78 11.41
N VAL A 157 1.75 -12.49 11.68
CA VAL A 157 2.83 -11.92 12.49
C VAL A 157 2.27 -11.17 13.71
N ARG A 158 3.14 -10.81 14.65
CA ARG A 158 2.77 -10.04 15.85
C ARG A 158 3.68 -8.84 16.06
N THR A 159 3.19 -7.81 16.73
CA THR A 159 4.01 -6.67 17.16
C THR A 159 5.24 -7.13 17.94
N GLY A 160 6.40 -6.52 17.65
CA GLY A 160 7.70 -6.87 18.20
C GLY A 160 8.41 -8.02 17.48
N GLN A 161 7.74 -8.74 16.58
CA GLN A 161 8.35 -9.80 15.80
C GLN A 161 9.35 -9.23 14.79
N ARG A 162 10.52 -9.87 14.70
CA ARG A 162 11.45 -9.66 13.58
C ARG A 162 10.96 -10.43 12.35
N VAL A 163 11.00 -9.77 11.20
CA VAL A 163 10.69 -10.35 9.90
C VAL A 163 11.83 -10.10 8.94
N ASP A 164 12.06 -11.06 8.06
CA ASP A 164 12.98 -10.93 6.94
C ASP A 164 12.18 -10.70 5.65
N ALA A 165 12.78 -10.01 4.66
CA ALA A 165 12.16 -9.78 3.37
C ALA A 165 11.75 -11.12 2.72
N GLY A 166 10.56 -11.16 2.12
CA GLY A 166 9.93 -12.36 1.57
C GLY A 166 9.12 -13.18 2.59
N GLN A 167 9.18 -12.87 3.89
CA GLN A 167 8.37 -13.57 4.88
C GLN A 167 6.88 -13.28 4.71
N LEU A 168 6.03 -14.31 4.78
CA LEU A 168 4.56 -14.17 4.75
C LEU A 168 4.04 -13.31 5.91
N LEU A 169 3.28 -12.26 5.58
CA LEU A 169 2.64 -11.37 6.55
C LEU A 169 1.15 -11.62 6.67
N ALA A 170 0.43 -11.69 5.55
CA ALA A 170 -1.02 -11.71 5.51
C ALA A 170 -1.55 -12.13 4.12
N GLY A 171 -2.87 -12.14 3.95
CA GLY A 171 -3.53 -12.18 2.64
C GLY A 171 -3.90 -10.79 2.14
N CYS A 172 -3.92 -10.60 0.82
CA CYS A 172 -4.47 -9.42 0.16
C CYS A 172 -6.00 -9.38 0.38
N GLY A 173 -6.50 -8.27 0.88
CA GLY A 173 -7.91 -8.11 1.23
C GLY A 173 -8.59 -6.99 0.47
N ASN A 174 -9.69 -6.51 1.04
CA ASN A 174 -10.49 -5.39 0.58
C ASN A 174 -11.10 -4.66 1.80
N THR A 175 -10.24 -4.32 2.76
CA THR A 175 -10.61 -3.61 4.00
C THR A 175 -10.26 -2.13 3.90
N GLY A 176 -10.91 -1.30 4.73
CA GLY A 176 -10.65 0.14 4.74
C GLY A 176 -11.16 0.85 3.48
N ASN A 177 -10.34 1.74 2.92
CA ASN A 177 -10.68 2.54 1.76
C ASN A 177 -10.21 1.89 0.45
N SER A 178 -10.84 0.79 0.07
CA SER A 178 -10.50 0.05 -1.14
C SER A 178 -11.69 -0.04 -2.10
N THR A 179 -11.45 -0.03 -3.41
CA THR A 179 -12.51 -0.28 -4.40
C THR A 179 -12.55 -1.72 -4.87
N GLU A 180 -11.42 -2.41 -4.90
CA GLU A 180 -11.32 -3.84 -5.22
C GLU A 180 -10.07 -4.42 -4.55
N PRO A 181 -9.94 -5.75 -4.38
CA PRO A 181 -8.79 -6.31 -3.70
C PRO A 181 -7.45 -5.90 -4.31
N HIS A 182 -6.65 -5.18 -3.53
CA HIS A 182 -5.33 -4.68 -3.91
C HIS A 182 -4.46 -4.47 -2.67
N LEU A 183 -3.16 -4.30 -2.88
CA LEU A 183 -2.20 -3.95 -1.85
C LEU A 183 -1.78 -2.49 -2.03
N HIS A 184 -2.07 -1.66 -1.03
CA HIS A 184 -1.49 -0.33 -0.89
C HIS A 184 -0.22 -0.41 -0.04
N LEU A 185 0.87 0.16 -0.55
CA LEU A 185 2.17 0.22 0.13
C LEU A 185 2.65 1.66 0.23
N GLN A 186 3.14 2.06 1.41
CA GLN A 186 3.79 3.35 1.59
C GLN A 186 4.96 3.28 2.58
N ALA A 187 5.96 4.15 2.41
CA ALA A 187 7.03 4.35 3.38
C ALA A 187 6.91 5.72 4.05
N ILE A 188 7.13 5.77 5.36
CA ILE A 188 6.94 6.95 6.20
C ILE A 188 8.08 7.08 7.22
N SER A 189 8.34 8.29 7.70
CA SER A 189 9.47 8.58 8.61
C SER A 189 9.30 8.09 10.05
N GLY A 190 8.11 7.62 10.44
CA GLY A 190 7.81 7.16 11.80
C GLY A 190 6.46 6.47 11.90
N VAL A 191 6.19 5.83 13.04
CA VAL A 191 4.97 5.00 13.24
C VAL A 191 3.69 5.84 13.31
N ASP A 192 3.77 7.06 13.84
CA ASP A 192 2.62 7.96 13.88
C ASP A 192 2.40 8.61 12.51
N VAL A 193 1.48 8.03 11.76
CA VAL A 193 1.15 8.43 10.38
C VAL A 193 0.63 9.88 10.30
N MET A 194 0.08 10.42 11.39
CA MET A 194 -0.43 11.81 11.42
C MET A 194 0.70 12.85 11.40
N SER A 195 1.86 12.52 11.96
CA SER A 195 3.02 13.41 12.07
C SER A 195 4.19 13.01 11.19
N ALA A 196 4.16 11.81 10.61
CA ALA A 196 5.22 11.31 9.74
C ALA A 196 5.26 12.02 8.37
N SER A 197 6.47 12.10 7.81
CA SER A 197 6.72 12.50 6.43
C SER A 197 6.69 11.29 5.51
N ALA A 198 6.12 11.44 4.31
CA ALA A 198 6.20 10.44 3.25
C ALA A 198 7.65 10.28 2.76
N LEU A 199 8.09 9.04 2.57
CA LEU A 199 9.41 8.71 2.06
C LEU A 199 9.30 8.08 0.67
N SER A 200 10.26 8.42 -0.21
CA SER A 200 10.35 7.82 -1.53
C SER A 200 10.66 6.32 -1.42
N ILE A 201 10.14 5.54 -2.36
CA ILE A 201 10.38 4.10 -2.47
C ILE A 201 10.88 3.77 -3.87
N THR A 202 11.59 2.66 -4.00
CA THR A 202 11.93 2.04 -5.29
C THR A 202 12.02 0.52 -5.12
N PHE A 203 11.98 -0.19 -6.25
CA PHE A 203 12.02 -1.66 -6.31
C PHE A 203 13.19 -2.11 -7.21
N PRO A 204 13.52 -3.42 -7.26
CA PRO A 204 14.42 -3.95 -8.28
C PRO A 204 13.98 -3.54 -9.68
N GLY A 205 14.89 -2.95 -10.46
CA GLY A 205 14.57 -2.42 -11.79
C GLY A 205 13.95 -1.01 -11.81
N GLY A 206 13.76 -0.38 -10.65
CA GLY A 206 13.25 0.98 -10.51
C GLY A 206 11.78 1.03 -10.08
N LEU A 207 11.22 2.24 -10.02
CA LEU A 207 9.83 2.45 -9.63
C LEU A 207 8.89 2.13 -10.82
N PRO A 208 7.99 1.14 -10.70
CA PRO A 208 7.14 0.73 -11.82
C PRO A 208 6.07 1.79 -12.13
N ARG A 209 5.68 1.90 -13.40
CA ARG A 209 4.63 2.85 -13.85
C ARG A 209 3.25 2.19 -13.85
N ASN A 210 2.20 3.01 -13.76
CA ASN A 210 0.82 2.54 -13.94
C ASN A 210 0.69 1.75 -15.24
N GLY A 211 -0.02 0.62 -15.19
CA GLY A 211 -0.20 -0.26 -16.34
C GLY A 211 0.86 -1.35 -16.47
N THR A 212 1.99 -1.25 -15.76
CA THR A 212 3.00 -2.31 -15.73
C THR A 212 2.51 -3.49 -14.89
N ILE A 213 2.57 -4.70 -15.45
CA ILE A 213 2.40 -5.94 -14.69
C ILE A 213 3.77 -6.41 -14.22
N ILE A 214 3.94 -6.52 -12.92
CA ILE A 214 5.10 -7.13 -12.28
C ILE A 214 4.83 -8.61 -12.11
N ASP A 215 5.78 -9.44 -12.54
CA ASP A 215 5.78 -10.89 -12.30
C ASP A 215 6.92 -11.21 -11.33
N ALA A 216 6.58 -11.27 -10.04
CA ALA A 216 7.54 -11.50 -8.97
C ALA A 216 7.60 -12.99 -8.63
N GLN A 217 8.82 -13.50 -8.44
CA GLN A 217 9.08 -14.91 -8.09
C GLN A 217 9.05 -15.12 -6.58
#